data_AF-A0A960BRK0-F1
#
_entry.id   AF-A0A960BRK0-F1
#
_cell.length_a   1.000
_cell.length_b   1.000
_cell.length_c   1.000
_cell.angle_alpha   90.00
_cell.angle_beta   90.00
_cell.angle_gamma   90.00
#
_symmetry.space_group_name_H-M   'P 1'
#
loop_
_entity.id
_entity.type
_entity.pdbx_description
1 polymer ?
#
loop_
_entity_poly.entity_id
_entity_poly.type
_entity_poly.pdbx_seq_one_letter_code
_entity_poly.pdbx_strand_id
1 'polypeptide(L)'
;MFAQLLSARKRDEGFTLIELLVVVIIIGILAAIAIPVFLNQRESAAKASLTSDARNGAIEIETFFTANQEYPEDQDALAGLNLALSENNAITAYALTNGGASFQYCVEATDGAATGWGVTYDSELGGTQEPDEDGCA
;
A
#
# COMPACT_ATOMS: atom_id res chain seq x y z
N MET A 1 39.38 47.57 -45.47
CA MET A 1 38.85 48.15 -44.22
C MET A 1 37.43 48.57 -44.51
N PHE A 2 36.42 48.16 -43.72
CA PHE A 2 34.96 48.25 -43.96
C PHE A 2 34.25 47.03 -44.59
N ALA A 3 34.28 45.89 -43.89
CA ALA A 3 33.16 44.94 -43.91
C ALA A 3 33.20 44.04 -42.65
N GLN A 4 33.37 44.66 -41.48
CA GLN A 4 32.87 44.11 -40.22
C GLN A 4 31.65 44.96 -39.87
N LEU A 5 30.66 44.42 -39.16
CA LEU A 5 29.41 45.07 -38.69
C LEU A 5 28.10 44.64 -39.39
N LEU A 6 27.89 43.35 -39.62
CA LEU A 6 26.52 42.81 -39.55
C LEU A 6 26.49 41.74 -38.46
N SER A 7 26.50 42.23 -37.22
CA SER A 7 26.09 41.44 -36.05
C SER A 7 24.61 41.10 -36.24
N ALA A 8 24.34 39.88 -36.69
CA ALA A 8 23.01 39.30 -36.66
C ALA A 8 22.61 39.20 -35.19
N ARG A 9 21.85 40.19 -34.71
CA ARG A 9 21.25 40.20 -33.38
C ARG A 9 20.35 38.97 -33.30
N LYS A 10 20.82 37.90 -32.66
CA LYS A 10 19.96 36.79 -32.24
C LYS A 10 18.82 37.42 -31.46
N ARG A 11 17.61 37.32 -31.98
CA ARG A 11 16.40 37.69 -31.24
C ARG A 11 16.30 36.65 -30.14
N ASP A 12 16.64 37.05 -28.91
CA ASP A 12 16.27 36.27 -27.74
C ASP A 12 14.75 36.32 -27.65
N GLU A 13 14.10 35.30 -28.20
CA GLU A 13 12.65 35.09 -28.11
C GLU A 13 12.36 34.70 -26.65
N GLY A 14 12.02 35.70 -25.83
CA GLY A 14 11.58 35.50 -24.46
C GLY A 14 10.20 34.86 -24.41
N PHE A 15 10.00 33.96 -23.45
CA PHE A 15 8.70 33.33 -23.15
C PHE A 15 7.65 34.40 -22.83
N THR A 16 6.47 34.33 -23.44
CA THR A 16 5.42 35.30 -23.14
C THR A 16 4.71 34.93 -21.82
N LEU A 17 4.27 35.94 -21.06
CA LEU A 17 3.47 35.69 -19.84
C LEU A 17 2.17 34.94 -20.14
N ILE A 18 1.59 35.14 -21.33
CA ILE A 18 0.37 34.45 -21.75
C ILE A 18 0.62 32.96 -22.05
N GLU A 19 1.79 32.60 -22.60
CA GLU A 19 2.16 31.19 -22.79
C GLU A 19 2.30 30.47 -21.45
N LEU A 20 2.96 31.09 -20.47
CA LEU A 20 3.03 30.51 -19.13
C LEU A 20 1.66 30.42 -18.45
N LEU A 21 0.80 31.43 -18.64
CA LEU A 21 -0.55 31.45 -18.07
C LEU A 21 -1.40 30.27 -18.57
N VAL A 22 -1.42 30.03 -19.89
CA VAL A 22 -2.22 28.93 -20.46
C VAL A 22 -1.71 27.58 -19.99
N VAL A 23 -0.38 27.42 -19.89
CA VAL A 23 0.24 26.16 -19.43
C VAL A 23 -0.18 25.83 -17.99
N VAL A 24 -0.11 26.79 -17.06
CA VAL A 24 -0.49 26.52 -15.66
C VAL A 24 -1.99 26.24 -15.51
N ILE A 25 -2.83 26.83 -16.36
CA ILE A 25 -4.28 26.52 -16.39
C ILE A 25 -4.51 25.06 -16.82
N ILE A 26 -3.84 24.61 -17.89
CA ILE A 26 -3.97 23.23 -18.37
C ILE A 26 -3.46 22.24 -17.32
N ILE A 27 -2.28 22.49 -16.74
CA ILE A 27 -1.72 21.64 -15.67
C ILE A 27 -2.67 21.63 -14.45
N GLY A 28 -3.27 22.77 -14.11
CA GLY A 28 -4.25 22.87 -13.01
C GLY A 28 -5.47 21.98 -13.22
N ILE A 29 -6.05 21.96 -14.44
CA ILE A 29 -7.19 21.11 -14.77
C ILE A 29 -6.81 19.62 -14.71
N LEU A 30 -5.64 19.26 -15.25
CA LEU A 30 -5.18 17.87 -15.22
C LEU A 30 -4.90 17.40 -13.78
N ALA A 31 -4.25 18.24 -12.96
CA ALA A 31 -3.94 17.92 -11.57
C ALA A 31 -5.22 17.74 -10.73
N ALA A 32 -6.25 18.58 -10.96
CA ALA A 32 -7.52 18.49 -10.23
C ALA A 32 -8.22 17.12 -10.41
N ILE A 33 -8.10 16.50 -11.58
CA ILE A 33 -8.66 15.16 -11.84
C ILE A 33 -7.68 14.06 -11.42
N ALA A 34 -6.39 14.24 -11.70
CA ALA A 34 -5.39 13.21 -11.48
C ALA A 34 -5.11 12.94 -9.99
N ILE A 35 -5.07 13.96 -9.15
CA ILE A 35 -4.75 13.82 -7.71
C ILE A 35 -5.74 12.89 -6.98
N PRO A 36 -7.07 13.11 -6.99
CA PRO A 36 -7.99 12.24 -6.26
C PRO A 36 -7.96 10.80 -6.78
N VAL A 37 -7.84 10.62 -8.10
CA VAL A 37 -7.74 9.31 -8.74
C VAL A 37 -6.46 8.58 -8.34
N PHE A 38 -5.34 9.30 -8.28
CA PHE A 38 -4.06 8.73 -7.85
C PHE A 38 -4.07 8.33 -6.37
N LEU A 39 -4.65 9.17 -5.50
CA LEU A 39 -4.76 8.86 -4.07
C LEU A 39 -5.60 7.59 -3.83
N ASN A 40 -6.76 7.48 -4.48
CA ASN A 40 -7.61 6.29 -4.37
C ASN A 40 -6.92 5.02 -4.92
N GLN A 41 -6.20 5.13 -6.04
CA GLN A 41 -5.43 3.99 -6.57
C GLN A 41 -4.33 3.55 -5.59
N ARG A 42 -3.63 4.50 -4.96
CA ARG A 42 -2.59 4.19 -3.98
C ARG A 42 -3.16 3.50 -2.74
N GLU A 43 -4.30 3.97 -2.24
CA GLU A 43 -5.03 3.34 -1.14
C GLU A 43 -5.49 1.92 -1.51
N SER A 44 -6.10 1.75 -2.68
CA SER A 44 -6.55 0.43 -3.16
C SER A 44 -5.39 -0.56 -3.32
N ALA A 45 -4.23 -0.10 -3.79
CA ALA A 45 -3.02 -0.92 -3.89
C ALA A 45 -2.49 -1.32 -2.50
N ALA A 46 -2.53 -0.42 -1.52
CA ALA A 46 -2.14 -0.72 -0.14
C ALA A 46 -3.09 -1.76 0.49
N LYS A 47 -4.41 -1.62 0.31
CA LYS A 47 -5.40 -2.64 0.75
C LYS A 47 -5.15 -4.00 0.11
N ALA A 48 -4.87 -4.04 -1.19
CA ALA A 48 -4.53 -5.28 -1.89
C ALA A 48 -3.25 -5.94 -1.32
N SER A 49 -2.26 -5.12 -0.92
CA SER A 49 -1.07 -5.61 -0.23
C SER A 49 -1.42 -6.25 1.11
N LEU A 50 -2.26 -5.61 1.93
CA LEU A 50 -2.74 -6.18 3.21
C LEU A 50 -3.43 -7.53 3.01
N THR A 51 -4.36 -7.62 2.05
CA THR A 51 -5.04 -8.88 1.73
C THR A 51 -4.06 -9.96 1.25
N SER A 52 -3.05 -9.59 0.46
CA SER A 52 -2.03 -10.54 0.01
C SER A 52 -1.19 -11.05 1.18
N ASP A 53 -0.74 -10.16 2.05
CA ASP A 53 0.07 -10.50 3.23
C ASP A 53 -0.71 -11.37 4.22
N ALA A 54 -2.00 -11.07 4.43
CA ALA A 54 -2.92 -11.87 5.23
C ALA A 54 -3.19 -13.27 4.65
N ARG A 55 -3.05 -13.47 3.33
CA ARG A 55 -3.15 -14.81 2.72
C ARG A 55 -1.84 -15.57 2.80
N ASN A 56 -0.75 -14.89 2.51
CA ASN A 56 0.58 -15.49 2.54
C ASN A 56 0.92 -15.96 3.96
N GLY A 57 0.60 -15.15 4.96
CA GLY A 57 0.87 -15.54 6.34
C GLY A 57 0.01 -16.71 6.82
N ALA A 58 -1.24 -16.81 6.38
CA ALA A 58 -2.07 -17.98 6.65
C ALA A 58 -1.43 -19.27 6.08
N ILE A 59 -0.89 -19.23 4.86
CA ILE A 59 -0.20 -20.38 4.26
C ILE A 59 1.00 -20.83 5.11
N GLU A 60 1.77 -19.88 5.65
CA GLU A 60 2.90 -20.20 6.53
C GLU A 60 2.45 -20.82 7.87
N ILE A 61 1.36 -20.30 8.46
CA ILE A 61 0.78 -20.86 9.69
C ILE A 61 0.23 -22.28 9.46
N GLU A 62 -0.43 -22.52 8.33
CA GLU A 62 -0.91 -23.85 7.92
C GLU A 62 0.26 -24.82 7.66
N THR A 63 1.36 -24.32 7.11
CA THR A 63 2.59 -25.10 6.92
C THR A 63 3.21 -25.47 8.26
N PHE A 64 3.19 -24.55 9.23
CA PHE A 64 3.62 -24.81 10.61
C PHE A 64 2.77 -25.90 11.27
N PHE A 65 1.44 -25.87 11.10
CA PHE A 65 0.55 -26.92 11.60
C PHE A 65 0.88 -28.29 10.99
N THR A 66 1.20 -28.33 9.70
CA THR A 66 1.60 -29.59 9.04
C THR A 66 2.86 -30.20 9.66
N ALA A 67 3.78 -29.37 10.17
CA ALA A 67 5.01 -29.83 10.81
C ALA A 67 4.85 -30.18 12.30
N ASN A 68 4.03 -29.43 13.04
CA ASN A 68 3.95 -29.51 14.50
C ASN A 68 2.64 -30.14 15.03
N GLN A 69 1.64 -30.32 14.17
CA GLN A 69 0.27 -30.77 14.51
C GLN A 69 -0.49 -29.84 15.46
N GLU A 70 0.00 -28.61 15.60
CA GLU A 70 -0.55 -27.56 16.45
C GLU A 70 -0.27 -26.20 15.80
N TYR A 71 -1.18 -25.25 15.98
CA TYR A 71 -0.99 -23.87 15.56
C TYR A 71 -0.15 -23.09 16.59
N PRO A 72 0.54 -22.01 16.20
CA PRO A 72 1.25 -21.15 17.13
C PRO A 72 0.35 -20.71 18.30
N GLU A 73 0.82 -20.79 19.54
CA GLU A 73 -0.05 -20.53 20.71
C GLU A 73 -0.41 -19.04 20.86
N ASP A 74 0.49 -18.16 20.43
CA ASP A 74 0.37 -16.72 20.54
C ASP A 74 1.06 -15.97 19.39
N GLN A 75 0.96 -14.64 19.42
CA GLN A 75 1.58 -13.78 18.42
C GLN A 75 3.12 -13.83 18.47
N ASP A 76 3.73 -14.09 19.63
CA ASP A 76 5.19 -14.17 19.77
C ASP A 76 5.73 -15.43 19.08
N ALA A 77 4.97 -16.53 19.13
CA ALA A 77 5.27 -17.77 18.41
C ALA A 77 5.28 -17.58 16.88
N LEU A 78 4.57 -16.56 16.36
CA LEU A 78 4.63 -16.19 14.94
C LEU A 78 5.99 -15.64 14.52
N ALA A 79 6.78 -15.07 15.44
CA ALA A 79 8.10 -14.52 15.12
C ALA A 79 9.10 -15.61 14.64
N GLY A 80 8.82 -16.88 14.92
CA GLY A 80 9.57 -18.02 14.40
C GLY A 80 9.23 -18.41 12.96
N LEU A 81 8.15 -17.84 12.40
CA LEU A 81 7.69 -18.10 11.03
C LEU A 81 8.20 -17.03 10.06
N ASN A 82 8.41 -17.41 8.80
CA ASN A 82 8.84 -16.49 7.75
C ASN A 82 7.65 -15.74 7.13
N LEU A 83 6.92 -15.01 7.97
CA LEU A 83 5.76 -14.20 7.56
C LEU A 83 6.26 -12.99 6.78
N ALA A 84 6.34 -13.13 5.45
CA ALA A 84 6.77 -12.06 4.55
C ALA A 84 5.67 -11.01 4.41
N LEU A 85 5.68 -10.01 5.30
CA LEU A 85 4.82 -8.84 5.24
C LEU A 85 5.44 -7.75 4.35
N SER A 86 4.59 -7.03 3.64
CA SER A 86 4.98 -5.84 2.89
C SER A 86 5.46 -4.72 3.81
N GLU A 87 6.26 -3.81 3.28
CA GLU A 87 6.74 -2.64 4.01
C GLU A 87 5.54 -1.82 4.52
N ASN A 88 5.57 -1.45 5.80
CA ASN A 88 4.51 -0.73 6.53
C ASN A 88 3.28 -1.57 6.91
N ASN A 89 3.32 -2.89 6.77
CA ASN A 89 2.28 -3.77 7.31
C ASN A 89 2.81 -4.51 8.55
N ALA A 90 1.95 -4.71 9.54
CA ALA A 90 2.30 -5.44 10.75
C ALA A 90 1.15 -6.33 11.20
N ILE A 91 1.49 -7.46 11.83
CA ILE A 91 0.50 -8.25 12.55
C ILE A 91 0.21 -7.56 13.87
N THR A 92 -1.05 -7.23 14.13
CA THR A 92 -1.47 -6.50 15.34
C THR A 92 -2.28 -7.35 16.30
N ALA A 93 -2.85 -8.46 15.83
CA ALA A 93 -3.59 -9.40 16.64
C ALA A 93 -3.42 -10.84 16.11
N TYR A 94 -3.39 -11.78 17.04
CA TYR A 94 -3.43 -13.22 16.77
C TYR A 94 -4.21 -13.91 17.90
N ALA A 95 -5.05 -14.87 17.56
CA ALA A 95 -5.75 -15.70 18.52
C ALA A 95 -6.02 -17.10 17.95
N LEU A 96 -5.93 -18.11 18.82
CA LEU A 96 -6.49 -19.42 18.56
C LEU A 96 -7.98 -19.43 18.86
N THR A 97 -8.75 -20.03 17.95
CA THR A 97 -10.19 -20.22 18.06
C THR A 97 -10.52 -21.71 18.06
N ASN A 98 -11.78 -22.07 18.35
CA ASN A 98 -12.23 -23.46 18.42
C ASN A 98 -11.35 -24.41 19.25
N GLY A 99 -10.86 -23.93 20.39
CA GLY A 99 -10.02 -24.73 21.29
C GLY A 99 -8.68 -25.14 20.67
N GLY A 100 -8.12 -24.32 19.76
CA GLY A 100 -6.85 -24.58 19.09
C GLY A 100 -6.96 -25.29 17.75
N ALA A 101 -8.18 -25.59 17.28
CA ALA A 101 -8.41 -26.19 15.97
C ALA A 101 -8.47 -25.16 14.82
N SER A 102 -8.46 -23.88 15.14
CA SER A 102 -8.53 -22.77 14.19
C SER A 102 -7.72 -21.59 14.72
N PHE A 103 -7.31 -20.68 13.83
CA PHE A 103 -6.62 -19.47 14.17
C PHE A 103 -7.22 -18.27 13.43
N GLN A 104 -7.11 -17.11 14.07
CA GLN A 104 -7.48 -15.83 13.51
C GLN A 104 -6.32 -14.87 13.72
N TYR A 105 -5.98 -14.08 12.71
CA TYR A 105 -4.97 -13.04 12.87
C TYR A 105 -5.26 -11.84 11.99
N CYS A 106 -4.70 -10.71 12.39
CA CYS A 106 -4.90 -9.45 11.70
C CYS A 106 -3.58 -8.89 11.17
N VAL A 107 -3.60 -8.36 9.96
CA VAL A 107 -2.56 -7.49 9.40
C VAL A 107 -3.11 -6.08 9.22
N GLU A 108 -2.44 -5.08 9.81
CA GLU A 108 -2.79 -3.66 9.67
C GLU A 108 -1.69 -2.88 8.97
N ALA A 109 -2.11 -1.86 8.22
CA ALA A 109 -1.21 -0.86 7.67
C ALA A 109 -0.81 0.14 8.77
N THR A 110 0.48 0.14 9.08
CA THR A 110 1.10 0.99 10.11
C THR A 110 1.45 2.40 9.60
N ASP A 111 1.62 2.57 8.29
CA ASP A 111 1.91 3.85 7.64
C ASP A 111 1.42 3.84 6.17
N GLY A 112 1.33 5.01 5.55
CA GLY A 112 1.02 5.18 4.14
C GLY A 112 -0.45 5.47 3.83
N ALA A 113 -0.89 5.04 2.65
CA ALA A 113 -2.19 5.44 2.08
C ALA A 113 -3.38 4.67 2.66
N ALA A 114 -3.13 3.55 3.35
CA ALA A 114 -4.16 2.74 3.99
C ALA A 114 -3.95 2.68 5.52
N THR A 115 -3.24 3.63 6.13
CA THR A 115 -3.08 3.64 7.60
C THR A 115 -4.43 3.59 8.29
N GLY A 116 -4.53 2.73 9.31
CA GLY A 116 -5.78 2.43 10.00
C GLY A 116 -6.57 1.28 9.36
N TRP A 117 -6.27 0.89 8.12
CA TRP A 117 -6.93 -0.27 7.52
C TRP A 117 -6.33 -1.59 8.00
N GLY A 118 -7.20 -2.55 8.28
CA GLY A 118 -6.84 -3.90 8.70
C GLY A 118 -7.46 -4.98 7.82
N VAL A 119 -6.79 -6.11 7.69
CA VAL A 119 -7.35 -7.33 7.10
C VAL A 119 -7.17 -8.48 8.08
N THR A 120 -8.29 -9.06 8.46
CA THR A 120 -8.32 -10.27 9.29
C THR A 120 -8.34 -11.51 8.40
N TYR A 121 -7.51 -12.50 8.71
CA TYR A 121 -7.66 -13.87 8.22
C TYR A 121 -8.31 -14.71 9.32
N ASP A 122 -9.32 -15.49 8.96
CA ASP A 122 -10.01 -16.43 9.84
C ASP A 122 -10.01 -17.81 9.18
N SER A 123 -9.34 -18.78 9.81
CA SER A 123 -9.24 -20.14 9.29
C SER A 123 -10.56 -20.91 9.38
N GLU A 124 -11.47 -20.56 10.30
CA GLU A 124 -12.79 -21.18 10.41
C GLU A 124 -13.69 -20.78 9.24
N LEU A 125 -13.65 -19.49 8.87
CA LEU A 125 -14.33 -18.96 7.69
C LEU A 125 -13.58 -19.27 6.38
N GLY A 126 -12.35 -19.78 6.48
CA GLY A 126 -11.54 -20.23 5.35
C GLY A 126 -11.01 -19.10 4.47
N GLY A 127 -10.76 -17.92 5.03
CA GLY A 127 -10.26 -16.82 4.21
C GLY A 127 -10.04 -15.48 4.90
N THR A 128 -9.55 -14.53 4.10
CA THR A 128 -9.46 -13.12 4.45
C THR A 128 -10.83 -12.48 4.47
N GLN A 129 -11.14 -11.77 5.54
CA GLN A 129 -12.29 -10.88 5.62
C GLN A 129 -12.05 -9.62 4.80
N GLU A 130 -13.11 -8.87 4.53
CA GLU A 130 -13.01 -7.59 3.82
C GLU A 130 -12.13 -6.61 4.61
N PRO A 131 -11.29 -5.79 3.93
CA PRO A 131 -10.52 -4.77 4.62
C PRO A 131 -11.44 -3.81 5.36
N ASP A 132 -11.15 -3.56 6.63
CA ASP A 132 -11.90 -2.66 7.50
C ASP A 132 -11.10 -1.37 7.72
N GLU A 133 -11.78 -0.23 7.78
CA GLU A 133 -11.21 1.11 7.92
C GLU A 133 -10.83 1.48 9.36
N ASP A 134 -11.37 0.76 10.34
CA ASP A 134 -11.09 0.93 11.76
C ASP A 134 -10.01 -0.05 12.29
N GLY A 135 -9.34 -0.76 11.38
CA GLY A 135 -8.33 -1.78 11.71
C GLY A 135 -8.99 -3.12 11.97
N CYS A 136 -8.42 -3.95 12.83
CA CYS A 136 -9.05 -5.23 13.22
C CYS A 136 -9.67 -5.18 14.62
N ALA A 137 -10.26 -4.04 14.98
CA ALA A 137 -10.91 -3.83 16.27
C ALA A 137 -12.31 -4.46 16.37
#